data_AF-A0A843IMH5-F1
#
_entry.id   AF-A0A843IMH5-F1
#
_cell.length_a   1.000
_cell.length_b   1.000
_cell.length_c   1.000
_cell.angle_alpha   90.00
_cell.angle_beta   90.00
_cell.angle_gamma   90.00
#
_symmetry.space_group_name_H-M   'P 1'
#
loop_
_entity.id
_entity.type
_entity.pdbx_description
1 polymer ?
#
loop_
_entity_poly.entity_id
_entity_poly.type
_entity_poly.pdbx_seq_one_letter_code
_entity_poly.pdbx_strand_id
1 'polypeptide(L)'
;MKIFLLGGTKDSTNIIEHIKENYDSYILTTTTTEYGAKLAREGGSDDTIARPIPKDEIKEMILNEKFDILIDATHPFAKHITQTSTSIAKELKLPYIRFERPTTNLENIDTSHIHYVDSFDEAGKLIENEFTEGNVLHFAGANTMGDILKYVSVDRFYPRILKVESSIEKCKSLNVDSNHIIPMKGAASLEENIELIERYDASVMITKESGEIGGVIEKIEAANEKDVAVIMIQRPKIDSLEKNDIVSNLEELDIKLKSFF
;
A
#
# COMPACT_ATOMS: atom_id res chain seq x y z
N MET A 1 -7.29 25.05 10.91
CA MET A 1 -6.11 24.17 10.99
C MET A 1 -5.56 23.91 9.61
N LYS A 2 -4.24 23.98 9.40
CA LYS A 2 -3.58 23.74 8.10
C LYS A 2 -2.84 22.40 8.12
N ILE A 3 -3.25 21.45 7.29
CA ILE A 3 -2.79 20.06 7.28
C ILE A 3 -1.98 19.77 6.03
N PHE A 4 -0.78 19.22 6.22
CA PHE A 4 -0.02 18.61 5.14
C PHE A 4 -0.26 17.10 5.18
N LEU A 5 -0.89 16.54 4.14
CA LEU A 5 -1.29 15.14 4.11
C LEU A 5 -0.50 14.38 3.05
N LEU A 6 0.14 13.28 3.45
CA LEU A 6 0.78 12.33 2.55
C LEU A 6 -0.22 11.21 2.26
N GLY A 7 -0.65 11.06 1.00
CA GLY A 7 -1.79 10.19 0.68
C GLY A 7 -1.84 9.68 -0.76
N GLY A 8 -3.06 9.45 -1.24
CA GLY A 8 -3.35 8.82 -2.53
C GLY A 8 -3.87 7.38 -2.41
N THR A 9 -4.32 6.99 -1.22
CA THR A 9 -5.01 5.72 -0.92
C THR A 9 -6.48 5.99 -0.61
N LYS A 10 -7.30 4.92 -0.61
CA LYS A 10 -8.68 5.03 -0.12
C LYS A 10 -8.74 5.49 1.34
N ASP A 11 -7.76 5.08 2.17
CA ASP A 11 -7.65 5.54 3.55
C ASP A 11 -7.48 7.06 3.62
N SER A 12 -6.61 7.62 2.78
CA SER A 12 -6.40 9.08 2.73
C SER A 12 -7.67 9.83 2.32
N THR A 13 -8.47 9.32 1.38
CA THR A 13 -9.73 9.95 0.99
C THR A 13 -10.72 9.99 2.17
N ASN A 14 -10.91 8.87 2.87
CA ASN A 14 -11.79 8.80 4.04
C ASN A 14 -11.35 9.77 5.16
N ILE A 15 -10.04 9.93 5.35
CA ILE A 15 -9.48 10.86 6.35
C ILE A 15 -9.75 12.31 5.96
N ILE A 16 -9.54 12.66 4.69
CA ILE A 16 -9.80 14.01 4.18
C ILE A 16 -11.30 14.35 4.36
N GLU A 17 -12.20 13.46 3.94
CA GLU A 17 -13.65 13.63 4.09
C GLU A 17 -14.02 13.86 5.56
N HIS A 18 -13.58 12.96 6.44
CA HIS A 18 -13.84 13.06 7.88
C HIS A 18 -13.34 14.37 8.49
N ILE A 19 -12.14 14.82 8.12
CA ILE A 19 -11.59 16.07 8.64
C ILE A 19 -12.38 17.28 8.12
N LYS A 20 -12.72 17.32 6.83
CA LYS A 20 -13.47 18.43 6.24
C LYS A 20 -14.90 18.53 6.79
N GLU A 21 -15.50 17.42 7.19
CA GLU A 21 -16.82 17.39 7.83
C GLU A 21 -16.80 17.89 9.29
N ASN A 22 -15.70 17.65 10.02
CA ASN A 22 -15.65 17.87 11.47
C ASN A 22 -14.80 19.08 11.91
N TYR A 23 -13.93 19.61 11.04
CA TYR A 23 -12.97 20.67 11.39
C TYR A 23 -12.88 21.73 10.30
N ASP A 24 -12.84 23.01 10.72
CA ASP A 24 -12.45 24.11 9.83
C ASP A 24 -10.94 24.01 9.50
N SER A 25 -10.67 23.50 8.30
CA SER A 25 -9.34 23.07 7.91
C SER A 25 -9.03 23.35 6.44
N TYR A 26 -7.76 23.63 6.19
CA TYR A 26 -7.15 23.62 4.86
C TYR A 26 -6.24 22.38 4.75
N ILE A 27 -6.38 21.61 3.68
CA ILE A 27 -5.65 20.37 3.46
C ILE A 27 -4.92 20.43 2.12
N LEU A 28 -3.58 20.33 2.18
CA LEU A 28 -2.74 20.07 1.02
C LEU A 28 -2.34 18.59 1.01
N THR A 29 -2.80 17.85 0.00
CA THR A 29 -2.48 16.42 -0.13
C THR A 29 -1.44 16.18 -1.22
N THR A 30 -0.30 15.58 -0.85
CA THR A 30 0.67 15.08 -1.83
C THR A 30 0.50 13.60 -2.08
N THR A 31 0.61 13.21 -3.34
CA THR A 31 0.49 11.84 -3.83
C THR A 31 1.55 11.58 -4.89
N THR A 32 1.80 10.32 -5.22
CA THR A 32 2.78 9.95 -6.26
C THR A 32 2.19 9.89 -7.67
N THR A 33 0.87 10.06 -7.82
CA THR A 33 0.17 9.87 -9.10
C THR A 33 -1.01 10.84 -9.27
N GLU A 34 -1.33 11.20 -10.51
CA GLU A 34 -2.53 12.00 -10.81
C GLU A 34 -3.84 11.34 -10.35
N TYR A 35 -3.90 10.01 -10.36
CA TYR A 35 -5.06 9.29 -9.85
C TYR A 35 -5.23 9.49 -8.34
N GLY A 36 -4.14 9.39 -7.57
CA GLY A 36 -4.15 9.68 -6.13
C GLY A 36 -4.56 11.13 -5.85
N ALA A 37 -4.01 12.08 -6.60
CA ALA A 37 -4.38 13.49 -6.47
C ALA A 37 -5.85 13.75 -6.81
N LYS A 38 -6.41 13.05 -7.81
CA LYS A 38 -7.83 13.08 -8.11
C LYS A 38 -8.67 12.58 -6.92
N LEU A 39 -8.33 11.41 -6.36
CA LEU A 39 -9.03 10.85 -5.19
C LEU A 39 -8.99 11.79 -3.98
N ALA A 40 -7.87 12.48 -3.77
CA ALA A 40 -7.73 13.44 -2.67
C ALA A 40 -8.61 14.69 -2.88
N ARG A 41 -8.70 15.22 -4.11
CA ARG A 41 -9.63 16.32 -4.44
C ARG A 41 -11.09 15.90 -4.28
N GLU A 42 -11.44 14.69 -4.70
CA GLU A 42 -12.79 14.14 -4.54
C GLU A 42 -13.18 14.01 -3.06
N GLY A 43 -12.22 13.68 -2.18
CA GLY A 43 -12.43 13.67 -0.73
C GLY A 43 -12.48 15.05 -0.06
N GLY A 44 -12.23 16.13 -0.80
CA GLY A 44 -12.32 17.51 -0.28
C GLY A 44 -11.00 18.19 0.06
N SER A 45 -9.85 17.67 -0.41
CA SER A 45 -8.55 18.34 -0.26
C SER A 45 -8.56 19.68 -1.02
N ASP A 46 -8.13 20.75 -0.36
CA ASP A 46 -8.13 22.10 -0.91
C ASP A 46 -7.11 22.26 -2.04
N ASP A 47 -5.92 21.67 -1.88
CA ASP A 47 -4.88 21.61 -2.91
C ASP A 47 -4.25 20.22 -2.99
N THR A 48 -3.65 19.89 -4.14
CA THR A 48 -2.93 18.61 -4.30
C THR A 48 -1.68 18.70 -5.16
N ILE A 49 -0.70 17.83 -4.84
CA ILE A 49 0.52 17.62 -5.63
C ILE A 49 0.56 16.15 -6.09
N ALA A 50 0.77 15.95 -7.39
CA ALA A 50 0.68 14.64 -8.05
C ALA A 50 2.05 14.11 -8.50
N ARG A 51 3.06 14.25 -7.64
CA ARG A 51 4.42 13.76 -7.93
C ARG A 51 5.15 13.39 -6.64
N PRO A 52 6.18 12.54 -6.72
CA PRO A 52 7.15 12.40 -5.65
C PRO A 52 7.74 13.77 -5.27
N ILE A 53 7.77 14.07 -3.97
CA ILE A 53 8.35 15.28 -3.42
C ILE A 53 9.60 14.90 -2.61
N PRO A 54 10.78 15.49 -2.88
CA PRO A 54 11.98 15.29 -2.08
C PRO A 54 11.81 15.78 -0.63
N LYS A 55 12.58 15.20 0.29
CA LYS A 55 12.57 15.56 1.72
C LYS A 55 12.70 17.07 1.97
N ASP A 56 13.65 17.72 1.31
CA ASP A 56 13.93 19.15 1.55
C ASP A 56 12.79 20.03 1.03
N GLU A 57 12.16 19.67 -0.08
CA GLU A 57 10.98 20.39 -0.59
C GLU A 57 9.79 20.25 0.38
N ILE A 58 9.54 19.05 0.95
CA ILE A 58 8.50 18.88 1.98
C ILE A 58 8.76 19.81 3.18
N LYS A 59 10.01 19.94 3.62
CA LYS A 59 10.37 20.84 4.73
C LYS A 59 10.12 22.30 4.39
N GLU A 60 10.58 22.74 3.22
CA GLU A 60 10.39 24.11 2.76
C GLU A 60 8.91 24.46 2.68
N MET A 61 8.08 23.56 2.15
CA MET A 61 6.63 23.71 2.12
C MET A 61 6.06 23.84 3.53
N ILE A 62 6.37 22.91 4.44
CA ILE A 62 5.91 22.95 5.84
C ILE A 62 6.19 24.31 6.49
N LEU A 63 7.41 24.83 6.31
CA LEU A 63 7.86 26.08 6.91
C LEU A 63 7.25 27.32 6.25
N ASN A 64 7.26 27.40 4.92
CA ASN A 64 6.79 28.57 4.17
C ASN A 64 5.27 28.74 4.29
N GLU A 65 4.56 27.63 4.23
CA GLU A 65 3.11 27.61 4.25
C GLU A 65 2.52 27.51 5.65
N LYS A 66 3.36 27.32 6.67
CA LYS A 66 3.01 27.22 8.09
C LYS A 66 1.94 26.16 8.34
N PHE A 67 2.24 24.93 7.94
CA PHE A 67 1.39 23.79 8.28
C PHE A 67 1.43 23.52 9.78
N ASP A 68 0.27 23.22 10.36
CA ASP A 68 0.09 22.97 11.80
C ASP A 68 0.37 21.51 12.17
N ILE A 69 0.16 20.59 11.22
CA ILE A 69 0.28 19.14 11.43
C ILE A 69 0.62 18.41 10.13
N LEU A 70 1.41 17.34 10.25
CA LEU A 70 1.72 16.39 9.19
C LEU A 70 0.95 15.09 9.42
N ILE A 71 0.09 14.71 8.49
CA ILE A 71 -0.63 13.43 8.51
C ILE A 71 -0.07 12.51 7.43
N ASP A 72 0.51 11.39 7.84
CA ASP A 72 0.93 10.32 6.95
C ASP A 72 -0.19 9.26 6.83
N ALA A 73 -0.93 9.30 5.72
CA ALA A 73 -1.96 8.32 5.35
C ALA A 73 -1.51 7.46 4.14
N THR A 74 -0.21 7.33 3.92
CA THR A 74 0.34 6.50 2.84
C THR A 74 0.16 5.01 3.15
N HIS A 75 0.29 4.14 2.15
CA HIS A 75 0.11 2.69 2.34
C HIS A 75 1.00 2.12 3.48
N PRO A 76 0.58 1.09 4.24
CA PRO A 76 1.41 0.42 5.26
C PRO A 76 2.79 -0.08 4.81
N PHE A 77 3.01 -0.19 3.49
CA PHE A 77 4.27 -0.64 2.89
C PHE A 77 5.16 0.53 2.43
N ALA A 78 4.73 1.78 2.62
CA ALA A 78 5.41 2.97 2.15
C ALA A 78 6.57 3.39 3.08
N LYS A 79 7.45 2.44 3.42
CA LYS A 79 8.53 2.58 4.41
C LYS A 79 9.34 3.87 4.25
N HIS A 80 9.79 4.16 3.03
CA HIS A 80 10.66 5.31 2.77
C HIS A 80 10.00 6.66 3.09
N ILE A 81 8.75 6.86 2.65
CA ILE A 81 8.05 8.12 2.87
C ILE A 81 7.66 8.27 4.34
N THR A 82 7.26 7.20 5.02
CA THR A 82 7.00 7.22 6.46
C THR A 82 8.26 7.51 7.28
N GLN A 83 9.42 6.94 6.93
CA GLN A 83 10.70 7.31 7.56
C GLN A 83 11.04 8.80 7.32
N THR A 84 10.77 9.29 6.11
CA THR A 84 11.02 10.68 5.73
C THR A 84 10.11 11.63 6.52
N SER A 85 8.81 11.36 6.56
CA SER A 85 7.80 12.18 7.24
C SER A 85 8.05 12.23 8.75
N THR A 86 8.33 11.09 9.38
CA THR A 86 8.67 11.04 10.81
C THR A 86 9.96 11.82 11.10
N SER A 87 10.98 11.71 10.24
CA SER A 87 12.21 12.50 10.40
C SER A 87 11.95 14.00 10.28
N ILE A 88 11.11 14.43 9.34
CA ILE A 88 10.76 15.84 9.15
C ILE A 88 9.98 16.37 10.34
N ALA A 89 8.94 15.65 10.78
CA ALA A 89 8.14 16.05 11.94
C ALA A 89 8.99 16.23 13.19
N LYS A 90 9.91 15.29 13.46
CA LYS A 90 10.83 15.36 14.60
C LYS A 90 11.79 16.55 14.51
N GLU A 91 12.35 16.81 13.32
CA GLU A 91 13.28 17.92 13.08
C GLU A 91 12.59 19.28 13.24
N LEU A 92 11.37 19.41 12.72
CA LEU A 92 10.60 20.65 12.75
C LEU A 92 9.75 20.80 14.03
N LYS A 93 9.74 19.80 14.91
CA LYS A 93 8.84 19.71 16.08
C LYS A 93 7.37 19.91 15.71
N LEU A 94 6.98 19.38 14.55
CA LEU A 94 5.63 19.47 14.03
C LEU A 94 4.80 18.31 14.59
N PRO A 95 3.55 18.55 15.04
CA PRO A 95 2.59 17.48 15.28
C PRO A 95 2.53 16.50 14.12
N TYR A 96 2.53 15.20 14.45
CA TYR A 96 2.58 14.13 13.47
C TYR A 96 1.57 13.05 13.82
N ILE A 97 0.87 12.57 12.79
CA ILE A 97 -0.03 11.43 12.89
C ILE A 97 0.25 10.50 11.72
N ARG A 98 0.49 9.23 12.02
CA ARG A 98 0.51 8.14 11.06
C ARG A 98 -0.83 7.41 11.13
N PHE A 99 -1.64 7.53 10.08
CA PHE A 99 -2.81 6.69 9.94
C PHE A 99 -2.40 5.35 9.33
N GLU A 100 -2.51 4.28 10.11
CA GLU A 100 -2.23 2.94 9.66
C GLU A 100 -3.36 2.00 10.08
N ARG A 101 -4.14 1.55 9.09
CA ARG A 101 -5.25 0.62 9.34
C ARG A 101 -4.78 -0.66 10.04
N PRO A 102 -5.64 -1.33 10.83
CA PRO A 102 -5.31 -2.57 11.50
C PRO A 102 -4.81 -3.66 10.54
N THR A 103 -4.08 -4.64 11.07
CA THR A 103 -3.82 -5.90 10.38
C THR A 103 -5.11 -6.68 10.24
N THR A 104 -5.26 -7.47 9.17
CA THR A 104 -6.42 -8.34 8.97
C THR A 104 -6.52 -9.34 10.13
N ASN A 105 -7.72 -9.48 10.71
CA ASN A 105 -7.97 -10.54 11.68
C ASN A 105 -8.14 -11.88 10.94
N LEU A 106 -7.29 -12.85 11.25
CA LEU A 106 -7.29 -14.18 10.65
C LEU A 106 -7.70 -15.29 11.63
N GLU A 107 -8.24 -14.96 12.81
CA GLU A 107 -8.57 -15.94 13.86
C GLU A 107 -9.50 -17.07 13.41
N ASN A 108 -10.38 -16.81 12.44
CA ASN A 108 -11.34 -17.79 11.91
C ASN A 108 -11.08 -18.18 10.45
N ILE A 109 -9.88 -17.88 9.94
CA ILE A 109 -9.47 -18.18 8.56
C ILE A 109 -8.41 -19.27 8.61
N ASP A 110 -8.52 -20.28 7.75
CA ASP A 110 -7.46 -21.26 7.59
C ASP A 110 -6.22 -20.59 6.98
N THR A 111 -5.12 -20.64 7.71
CA THR A 111 -3.84 -20.02 7.34
C THR A 111 -2.76 -21.05 7.03
N SER A 112 -3.12 -22.34 6.92
CA SER A 112 -2.19 -23.44 6.67
C SER A 112 -1.43 -23.33 5.35
N HIS A 113 -2.02 -22.68 4.34
CA HIS A 113 -1.40 -22.41 3.05
C HIS A 113 -0.55 -21.12 3.02
N ILE A 114 -0.43 -20.40 4.14
CA ILE A 114 0.28 -19.11 4.19
C ILE A 114 1.75 -19.29 4.59
N HIS A 115 2.64 -18.78 3.76
CA HIS A 115 4.05 -18.64 4.02
C HIS A 115 4.38 -17.16 4.26
N TYR A 116 4.72 -16.80 5.49
CA TYR A 116 5.09 -15.43 5.84
C TYR A 116 6.56 -15.17 5.54
N VAL A 117 6.83 -14.04 4.87
CA VAL A 117 8.20 -13.56 4.58
C VAL A 117 8.31 -12.06 4.83
N ASP A 118 9.52 -11.56 5.07
CA ASP A 118 9.75 -10.16 5.40
C ASP A 118 10.10 -9.30 4.17
N SER A 119 10.35 -9.93 3.01
CA SER A 119 10.70 -9.22 1.78
C SER A 119 10.30 -9.95 0.49
N PHE A 120 10.24 -9.20 -0.60
CA PHE A 120 10.04 -9.75 -1.94
C PHE A 120 11.21 -10.60 -2.44
N ASP A 121 12.41 -10.35 -1.92
CA ASP A 121 13.60 -11.16 -2.21
C ASP A 121 13.46 -12.56 -1.57
N GLU A 122 13.06 -12.61 -0.29
CA GLU A 122 12.73 -13.86 0.40
C GLU A 122 11.57 -14.61 -0.27
N ALA A 123 10.54 -13.90 -0.74
CA ALA A 123 9.45 -14.51 -1.51
C ALA A 123 9.98 -15.21 -2.77
N GLY A 124 10.87 -14.56 -3.53
CA GLY A 124 11.47 -15.16 -4.73
C GLY A 124 12.30 -16.40 -4.41
N LYS A 125 13.12 -16.35 -3.35
CA LYS A 125 13.90 -17.51 -2.88
C LYS A 125 13.02 -18.68 -2.44
N LEU A 126 11.92 -18.39 -1.73
CA LEU A 126 10.98 -19.41 -1.30
C LEU A 126 10.35 -20.11 -2.51
N ILE A 127 9.95 -19.32 -3.52
CA ILE A 127 9.38 -19.85 -4.77
C ILE A 127 10.37 -20.74 -5.52
N GLU A 128 11.61 -20.30 -5.66
CA GLU A 128 12.67 -21.05 -6.33
C GLU A 128 12.93 -22.42 -5.66
N ASN A 129 12.80 -22.49 -4.33
CA ASN A 129 13.11 -23.70 -3.57
C ASN A 129 11.91 -24.65 -3.40
N GLU A 130 10.69 -24.13 -3.21
CA GLU A 130 9.55 -24.93 -2.76
C GLU A 130 8.40 -25.00 -3.79
N PHE A 131 8.35 -24.07 -4.75
CA PHE A 131 7.21 -23.93 -5.68
C PHE A 131 7.67 -23.95 -7.14
N THR A 132 8.39 -24.99 -7.56
CA THR A 132 9.06 -25.04 -8.87
C THR A 132 8.12 -25.29 -10.06
N GLU A 133 6.91 -25.80 -9.82
CA GLU A 133 5.90 -26.10 -10.83
C GLU A 133 4.71 -25.13 -10.75
N GLY A 134 3.89 -25.09 -11.80
CA GLY A 134 2.73 -24.18 -11.95
C GLY A 134 3.12 -22.73 -12.19
N ASN A 135 2.15 -21.82 -12.09
CA ASN A 135 2.38 -20.39 -12.33
C ASN A 135 2.29 -19.54 -11.04
N VAL A 136 2.90 -18.35 -11.10
CA VAL A 136 2.97 -17.39 -9.99
C VAL A 136 2.05 -16.21 -10.25
N LEU A 137 1.02 -16.06 -9.42
CA LEU A 137 0.20 -14.86 -9.38
C LEU A 137 0.84 -13.82 -8.47
N HIS A 138 1.15 -12.64 -9.00
CA HIS A 138 1.78 -11.59 -8.22
C HIS A 138 0.86 -10.39 -8.00
N PHE A 139 0.28 -10.30 -6.81
CA PHE A 139 -0.74 -9.30 -6.44
C PHE A 139 -0.18 -8.17 -5.56
N ALA A 140 1.13 -7.97 -5.60
CA ALA A 140 1.85 -6.97 -4.80
C ALA A 140 2.26 -5.68 -5.57
N GLY A 141 1.89 -5.56 -6.85
CA GLY A 141 2.00 -4.34 -7.67
C GLY A 141 3.36 -4.18 -8.39
N ALA A 142 3.38 -3.41 -9.48
CA ALA A 142 4.48 -3.43 -10.45
C ALA A 142 5.90 -3.19 -9.89
N ASN A 143 6.04 -2.36 -8.85
CA ASN A 143 7.35 -1.98 -8.32
C ASN A 143 8.06 -3.09 -7.53
N THR A 144 7.36 -4.17 -7.17
CA THR A 144 7.92 -5.26 -6.33
C THR A 144 8.37 -6.48 -7.14
N MET A 145 8.03 -6.53 -8.43
CA MET A 145 8.31 -7.67 -9.30
C MET A 145 9.82 -7.95 -9.45
N GLY A 146 10.63 -6.88 -9.51
CA GLY A 146 12.06 -7.00 -9.81
C GLY A 146 12.84 -7.80 -8.77
N ASP A 147 12.41 -7.82 -7.51
CA ASP A 147 13.07 -8.62 -6.46
C ASP A 147 12.76 -10.11 -6.59
N ILE A 148 11.56 -10.45 -7.06
CA ILE A 148 11.11 -11.84 -7.24
C ILE A 148 11.68 -12.43 -8.53
N LEU A 149 11.67 -11.66 -9.62
CA LEU A 149 12.14 -12.10 -10.94
C LEU A 149 13.66 -12.35 -11.01
N LYS A 150 14.40 -12.11 -9.93
CA LYS A 150 15.78 -12.61 -9.76
C LYS A 150 15.84 -14.13 -9.65
N TYR A 151 14.78 -14.74 -9.12
CA TYR A 151 14.69 -16.15 -8.74
C TYR A 151 13.61 -16.91 -9.53
N VAL A 152 12.61 -16.21 -10.05
CA VAL A 152 11.46 -16.79 -10.74
C VAL A 152 11.49 -16.45 -12.23
N SER A 153 11.32 -17.46 -13.09
CA SER A 153 11.20 -17.25 -14.54
C SER A 153 10.01 -16.35 -14.88
N VAL A 154 10.23 -15.38 -15.76
CA VAL A 154 9.19 -14.47 -16.24
C VAL A 154 8.08 -15.18 -17.03
N ASP A 155 8.40 -16.34 -17.62
CA ASP A 155 7.46 -17.13 -18.43
C ASP A 155 6.33 -17.76 -17.60
N ARG A 156 6.50 -17.87 -16.28
CA ARG A 156 5.47 -18.38 -15.36
C ARG A 156 4.96 -17.31 -14.39
N PHE A 157 5.23 -16.04 -14.66
CA PHE A 157 4.96 -14.94 -13.73
C PHE A 157 3.86 -14.03 -14.26
N TYR A 158 2.75 -13.95 -13.51
CA TYR A 158 1.52 -13.25 -13.89
C TYR A 158 1.24 -12.10 -12.92
N PRO A 159 1.76 -10.88 -13.22
CA PRO A 159 1.59 -9.76 -12.32
C PRO A 159 0.24 -9.05 -12.52
N ARG A 160 -0.44 -8.82 -11.40
CA ARG A 160 -1.58 -7.93 -11.32
C ARG A 160 -1.13 -6.49 -11.07
N ILE A 161 -1.43 -5.60 -11.99
CA ILE A 161 -1.00 -4.20 -11.95
C ILE A 161 -2.14 -3.22 -12.24
N LEU A 162 -2.01 -1.99 -11.77
CA LEU A 162 -2.86 -0.90 -12.23
C LEU A 162 -2.58 -0.61 -13.70
N LYS A 163 -3.63 -0.37 -14.49
CA LYS A 163 -3.51 0.03 -15.89
C LYS A 163 -3.10 1.50 -16.03
N VAL A 164 -1.86 1.78 -15.66
CA VAL A 164 -1.18 3.08 -15.79
C VAL A 164 0.13 2.90 -16.53
N GLU A 165 0.58 3.93 -17.23
CA GLU A 165 1.75 3.88 -18.11
C GLU A 165 3.01 3.38 -17.38
N SER A 166 3.31 3.94 -16.20
CA SER A 166 4.47 3.55 -15.39
C SER A 166 4.47 2.07 -14.99
N SER A 167 3.31 1.48 -14.68
CA SER A 167 3.22 0.05 -14.37
C SER A 167 3.47 -0.82 -15.60
N ILE A 168 2.95 -0.40 -16.76
CA ILE A 168 3.13 -1.12 -18.03
C ILE A 168 4.59 -1.03 -18.49
N GLU A 169 5.21 0.14 -18.38
CA GLU A 169 6.64 0.35 -18.65
C GLU A 169 7.50 -0.52 -17.73
N LYS A 170 7.14 -0.61 -16.44
CA LYS A 170 7.83 -1.49 -15.49
C LYS A 170 7.77 -2.96 -15.91
N CYS A 171 6.60 -3.47 -16.34
CA CYS A 171 6.47 -4.81 -16.90
C CYS A 171 7.36 -5.01 -18.13
N LYS A 172 7.36 -4.06 -19.09
CA LYS A 172 8.23 -4.12 -20.28
C LYS A 172 9.71 -4.14 -19.92
N SER A 173 10.14 -3.31 -18.97
CA SER A 173 11.54 -3.25 -18.51
C SER A 173 12.02 -4.56 -17.87
N LEU A 174 11.09 -5.38 -17.38
CA LEU A 174 11.35 -6.68 -16.77
C LEU A 174 11.04 -7.85 -17.73
N ASN A 175 10.81 -7.55 -19.01
CA ASN A 175 10.48 -8.53 -20.06
C ASN A 175 9.23 -9.39 -19.75
N VAL A 176 8.27 -8.86 -18.99
CA VAL A 176 6.98 -9.53 -18.76
C VAL A 176 6.17 -9.51 -20.06
N ASP A 177 5.75 -10.69 -20.53
CA ASP A 177 4.87 -10.82 -21.69
C ASP A 177 3.55 -10.07 -21.45
N SER A 178 3.09 -9.31 -22.45
CA SER A 178 1.83 -8.58 -22.36
C SER A 178 0.61 -9.45 -22.05
N ASN A 179 0.62 -10.73 -22.41
CA ASN A 179 -0.43 -11.70 -22.13
C ASN A 179 -0.41 -12.20 -20.68
N HIS A 180 0.70 -12.00 -19.95
CA HIS A 180 0.82 -12.37 -18.54
C HIS A 180 0.40 -11.22 -17.62
N ILE A 181 0.28 -10.00 -18.15
CA ILE A 181 -0.14 -8.83 -17.38
C ILE A 181 -1.64 -8.92 -17.10
N ILE A 182 -2.02 -8.79 -15.83
CA ILE A 182 -3.42 -8.75 -15.37
C ILE A 182 -3.75 -7.31 -14.95
N PRO A 183 -4.33 -6.46 -15.82
CA PRO A 183 -4.67 -5.09 -15.47
C PRO A 183 -5.94 -5.08 -14.63
N MET A 184 -5.84 -4.65 -13.38
CA MET A 184 -6.98 -4.62 -12.45
C MET A 184 -6.95 -3.39 -11.57
N LYS A 185 -8.12 -2.86 -11.23
CA LYS A 185 -8.29 -1.77 -10.25
C LYS A 185 -8.98 -2.32 -9.01
N GLY A 186 -8.48 -1.97 -7.82
CA GLY A 186 -9.07 -2.38 -6.55
C GLY A 186 -8.65 -3.79 -6.09
N ALA A 187 -9.26 -4.24 -4.99
CA ALA A 187 -9.20 -5.63 -4.54
C ALA A 187 -10.12 -6.49 -5.42
N ALA A 188 -9.73 -7.75 -5.63
CA ALA A 188 -10.53 -8.72 -6.38
C ALA A 188 -11.45 -9.44 -5.39
N SER A 189 -12.67 -9.80 -5.81
CA SER A 189 -13.56 -10.66 -5.02
C SER A 189 -12.97 -12.07 -4.87
N LEU A 190 -13.55 -12.88 -3.98
CA LEU A 190 -13.20 -14.30 -3.84
C LEU A 190 -13.30 -15.03 -5.19
N GLU A 191 -14.42 -14.87 -5.89
CA GLU A 191 -14.69 -15.50 -7.18
C GLU A 191 -13.71 -15.04 -8.26
N GLU A 192 -13.39 -13.75 -8.31
CA GLU A 192 -12.40 -13.23 -9.24
C GLU A 192 -10.99 -13.81 -8.97
N ASN A 193 -10.60 -13.95 -7.71
CA ASN A 193 -9.31 -14.57 -7.37
C ASN A 193 -9.29 -16.06 -7.77
N ILE A 194 -10.38 -16.79 -7.53
CA ILE A 194 -10.56 -18.18 -7.98
C ILE A 194 -10.41 -18.29 -9.50
N GLU A 195 -11.10 -17.44 -10.27
CA GLU A 195 -10.99 -17.43 -11.73
C GLU A 195 -9.57 -17.16 -12.21
N LEU A 196 -8.84 -16.26 -11.54
CA LEU A 196 -7.45 -15.97 -11.87
C LEU A 196 -6.54 -17.17 -11.58
N ILE A 197 -6.73 -17.85 -10.45
CA ILE A 197 -5.98 -19.06 -10.10
C ILE A 197 -6.17 -20.12 -11.18
N GLU A 198 -7.42 -20.42 -11.56
CA GLU A 198 -7.73 -21.45 -12.56
C GLU A 198 -7.26 -21.06 -13.96
N ARG A 199 -7.54 -19.82 -14.39
CA ARG A 199 -7.19 -19.34 -15.73
C ARG A 199 -5.69 -19.40 -16.00
N TYR A 200 -4.88 -19.13 -14.99
CA TYR A 200 -3.44 -19.08 -15.11
C TYR A 200 -2.75 -20.30 -14.53
N ASP A 201 -3.47 -21.36 -14.14
CA ASP A 201 -2.88 -22.59 -13.57
C ASP A 201 -1.86 -22.28 -12.45
N ALA A 202 -2.28 -21.41 -11.52
CA ALA A 202 -1.41 -20.87 -10.50
C ALA A 202 -1.21 -21.87 -9.35
N SER A 203 0.05 -22.06 -8.94
CA SER A 203 0.41 -22.86 -7.75
C SER A 203 0.74 -22.00 -6.54
N VAL A 204 1.05 -20.72 -6.76
CA VAL A 204 1.39 -19.77 -5.70
C VAL A 204 0.90 -18.36 -6.00
N MET A 205 0.39 -17.70 -4.96
CA MET A 205 -0.03 -16.30 -4.97
C MET A 205 0.84 -15.46 -4.03
N ILE A 206 1.42 -14.38 -4.54
CA ILE A 206 2.17 -13.41 -3.73
C ILE A 206 1.27 -12.22 -3.42
N THR A 207 1.11 -11.88 -2.14
CA THR A 207 0.35 -10.71 -1.70
C THR A 207 1.03 -10.02 -0.51
N LYS A 208 0.61 -8.79 -0.22
CA LYS A 208 1.02 -8.03 0.97
C LYS A 208 -0.04 -8.18 2.06
N GLU A 209 0.37 -8.06 3.32
CA GLU A 209 -0.56 -7.78 4.43
C GLU A 209 -1.07 -6.34 4.30
N SER A 210 -2.03 -6.15 3.40
CA SER A 210 -2.57 -4.82 3.07
C SER A 210 -3.81 -4.47 3.88
N GLY A 211 -4.19 -5.24 4.90
CA GLY A 211 -5.45 -5.10 5.63
C GLY A 211 -6.68 -5.46 4.79
N GLU A 212 -7.87 -5.37 5.40
CA GLU A 212 -9.15 -5.74 4.79
C GLU A 212 -9.45 -4.99 3.48
N ILE A 213 -9.23 -3.68 3.43
CA ILE A 213 -9.43 -2.86 2.21
C ILE A 213 -8.59 -3.39 1.02
N GLY A 214 -7.47 -4.06 1.30
CA GLY A 214 -6.63 -4.66 0.27
C GLY A 214 -7.08 -6.03 -0.21
N GLY A 215 -8.18 -6.58 0.33
CA GLY A 215 -8.73 -7.90 0.03
C GLY A 215 -7.78 -9.02 0.41
N VAL A 216 -7.33 -9.05 1.67
CA VAL A 216 -6.44 -10.10 2.18
C VAL A 216 -7.22 -11.39 2.40
N ILE A 217 -8.44 -11.30 2.96
CA ILE A 217 -9.28 -12.45 3.27
C ILE A 217 -9.68 -13.19 2.00
N GLU A 218 -10.20 -12.47 1.00
CA GLU A 218 -10.68 -13.04 -0.26
C GLU A 218 -9.57 -13.78 -1.04
N LYS A 219 -8.32 -13.33 -0.90
CA LYS A 219 -7.16 -14.02 -1.49
C LYS A 219 -6.82 -15.31 -0.77
N ILE A 220 -6.85 -15.29 0.57
CA ILE A 220 -6.56 -16.47 1.39
C ILE A 220 -7.65 -17.53 1.17
N GLU A 221 -8.92 -17.12 1.19
CA GLU A 221 -10.05 -18.01 0.93
C GLU A 221 -9.97 -18.63 -0.47
N ALA A 222 -9.68 -17.83 -1.51
CA ALA A 222 -9.50 -18.34 -2.87
C ALA A 222 -8.35 -19.35 -2.97
N ALA A 223 -7.25 -19.09 -2.27
CA ALA A 223 -6.10 -19.97 -2.24
C ALA A 223 -6.41 -21.28 -1.51
N ASN A 224 -7.13 -21.23 -0.39
CA ASN A 224 -7.58 -22.41 0.34
C ASN A 224 -8.55 -23.26 -0.50
N GLU A 225 -9.49 -22.64 -1.22
CA GLU A 225 -10.43 -23.36 -2.09
C GLU A 225 -9.75 -24.07 -3.27
N LYS A 226 -8.59 -23.56 -3.71
CA LYS A 226 -7.85 -24.08 -4.87
C LYS A 226 -6.55 -24.81 -4.50
N ASP A 227 -6.29 -25.02 -3.21
CA ASP A 227 -5.08 -25.67 -2.72
C ASP A 227 -3.79 -24.98 -3.23
N VAL A 228 -3.80 -23.64 -3.23
CA VAL A 228 -2.71 -22.78 -3.70
C VAL A 228 -1.97 -22.16 -2.52
N ALA A 229 -0.65 -22.10 -2.58
CA ALA A 229 0.14 -21.44 -1.55
C ALA A 229 0.01 -19.91 -1.62
N VAL A 230 -0.03 -19.27 -0.45
CA VAL A 230 -0.01 -17.80 -0.34
C VAL A 230 1.32 -17.38 0.28
N ILE A 231 2.13 -16.65 -0.47
CA ILE A 231 3.30 -15.97 0.09
C ILE A 231 2.89 -14.57 0.52
N MET A 232 2.79 -14.40 1.84
CA MET A 232 2.35 -13.16 2.48
C MET A 232 3.56 -12.33 2.91
N ILE A 233 3.76 -11.18 2.26
CA ILE A 233 4.78 -10.23 2.69
C ILE A 233 4.28 -9.50 3.92
N GLN A 234 5.06 -9.53 4.99
CA GLN A 234 4.78 -8.81 6.24
C GLN A 234 4.98 -7.30 6.09
N ARG A 235 4.30 -6.52 6.93
CA ARG A 235 4.48 -5.07 6.95
C ARG A 235 5.91 -4.71 7.37
N PRO A 236 6.53 -3.70 6.72
CA PRO A 236 7.87 -3.28 7.10
C PRO A 236 7.88 -2.69 8.52
N LYS A 237 8.87 -3.09 9.32
CA LYS A 237 9.16 -2.42 10.60
C LYS A 237 9.84 -1.08 10.34
N ILE A 238 9.38 -0.03 11.02
CA ILE A 238 9.88 1.34 10.90
C ILE A 238 10.34 1.83 12.27
N ASP A 239 11.64 1.72 12.54
CA ASP A 239 12.21 2.03 13.86
C ASP A 239 12.04 3.49 14.30
N SER A 240 11.91 4.41 13.33
CA SER A 240 11.72 5.83 13.60
C SER A 240 10.31 6.18 14.06
N LEU A 241 9.32 5.31 13.82
CA LEU A 241 7.90 5.59 14.05
C LEU A 241 7.52 5.27 15.50
N GLU A 242 7.09 6.28 16.24
CA GLU A 242 6.66 6.10 17.62
C GLU A 242 5.23 5.55 17.67
N LYS A 243 4.97 4.58 18.55
CA LYS A 243 3.62 3.97 18.68
C LYS A 243 2.54 5.00 18.96
N ASN A 244 2.86 6.05 19.70
CA ASN A 244 1.91 7.10 20.06
C ASN A 244 1.48 7.95 18.86
N ASP A 245 2.23 7.95 17.77
CA ASP A 245 1.89 8.70 16.56
C ASP A 245 0.96 7.91 15.64
N ILE A 246 0.77 6.62 15.91
CA ILE A 246 -0.04 5.73 15.08
C ILE A 246 -1.49 5.76 15.54
N VAL A 247 -2.39 5.97 14.59
CA VAL A 247 -3.84 5.80 14.75
C VAL A 247 -4.34 4.83 13.70
N SER A 248 -5.35 4.03 14.03
CA SER A 248 -5.84 2.94 13.20
C SER A 248 -7.25 3.15 12.65
N ASN A 249 -7.97 4.12 13.19
CA ASN A 249 -9.34 4.46 12.83
C ASN A 249 -9.61 5.96 13.03
N LEU A 250 -10.77 6.42 12.54
CA LEU A 250 -11.14 7.84 12.56
C LEU A 250 -11.41 8.37 13.98
N GLU A 251 -11.84 7.52 14.91
CA GLU A 251 -12.04 7.91 16.32
C GLU A 251 -10.70 8.20 17.01
N GLU A 252 -9.71 7.32 16.84
CA GLU A 252 -8.34 7.54 17.32
C GLU A 252 -7.71 8.79 16.67
N LEU A 253 -7.95 9.01 15.38
CA LEU A 253 -7.53 10.22 14.67
C LEU A 253 -8.12 11.48 15.34
N ASP A 254 -9.42 11.49 15.65
CA ASP A 254 -10.07 12.63 16.32
C ASP A 254 -9.51 12.90 17.71
N ILE A 255 -9.34 11.85 18.51
CA ILE A 255 -8.73 11.96 19.84
C ILE A 255 -7.34 12.57 19.73
N LYS A 256 -6.55 12.12 18.75
CA LYS A 256 -5.19 12.59 18.54
C LYS A 256 -5.15 14.03 18.02
N LEU A 257 -6.00 14.41 17.08
CA LEU A 257 -6.12 15.79 16.59
C LEU A 257 -6.46 16.76 17.71
N LYS A 258 -7.46 16.44 18.54
CA LYS A 258 -7.87 17.23 19.71
C LYS A 258 -6.80 17.32 20.81
N SER A 259 -5.80 16.44 20.79
CA SER A 259 -4.68 16.53 21.74
C SER A 259 -3.65 17.58 21.36
N PHE A 260 -3.66 18.04 20.10
CA PHE A 260 -2.72 19.05 19.58
C PHE A 260 -3.27 20.48 19.58
N PHE A 261 -4.58 20.65 19.60
CA PHE A 261 -5.29 21.94 19.48
C PHE A 261 -6.38 22.07 20.53
#